data_AF-A0A497S0L7-F1
#
_entry.id   AF-A0A497S0L7-F1
#
_cell.length_a   1.000
_cell.length_b   1.000
_cell.length_c   1.000
_cell.angle_alpha   90.00
_cell.angle_beta   90.00
_cell.angle_gamma   90.00
#
_symmetry.space_group_name_H-M   'P 1'
#
loop_
_entity.id
_entity.type
_entity.pdbx_description
1 polymer ?
#
loop_
_entity_poly.entity_id
_entity_poly.type
_entity_poly.pdbx_seq_one_letter_code
_entity_poly.pdbx_strand_id
1 'polypeptide(L)'
;MRITTILTLFILSVIFLVIATIRPYIDEPENSAFNDDWNGTSLLFNYLANEGYTVKVLFSSVTNLRGMESSVILVIDGKSPNYSPIERKFIREFVENGGKLILADRDNKISSRFSVEFSRGNLVDFEHYHKRQDLPMVPYQILDSSGILIMKFPSAIIGYPPEAKFLSMSSRNSWVDVDGDKIINASSDLKGPFPVAIYAEYGKGSAIFVSDPTILTNDMIPRGDNLRFFINAVELLSDNKQQIVVLDESHIEGNNTWYTDRVLSLIEFLDLRNLSILLLLSIAFFSLYLFLTKKREGKTQKTLTEPNVSEFRHLIDDIRRKFRTRLEPYNWIVIMRYKELRRILLKQIPPSKRESITDEDLISLVHQRKGNFNRDELLHLLKACENIKNGKNVVKTLGETKFLERKIRMYIELIK
;
A
#
# COMPACT_ATOMS: atom_id res chain seq x y z
N MET A 1 30.48 1.66 -4.11
CA MET A 1 29.11 1.82 -4.65
C MET A 1 28.89 3.25 -5.10
N ARG A 2 28.32 3.46 -6.29
CA ARG A 2 27.98 4.80 -6.79
C ARG A 2 26.76 5.34 -6.02
N ILE A 3 26.64 6.67 -5.85
CA ILE A 3 25.49 7.35 -5.21
C ILE A 3 24.17 6.80 -5.75
N THR A 4 24.14 6.60 -7.07
CA THR A 4 23.00 6.04 -7.79
C THR A 4 22.60 4.67 -7.23
N THR A 5 23.55 3.75 -6.99
CA THR A 5 23.25 2.40 -6.47
C THR A 5 22.58 2.41 -5.10
N ILE A 6 23.02 3.28 -4.19
CA ILE A 6 22.44 3.38 -2.82
C ILE A 6 21.04 3.97 -2.89
N LEU A 7 20.85 5.02 -3.69
CA LEU A 7 19.55 5.63 -3.90
C LEU A 7 18.56 4.65 -4.56
N THR A 8 19.02 3.86 -5.55
CA THR A 8 18.19 2.84 -6.19
C THR A 8 17.77 1.76 -5.20
N LEU A 9 18.69 1.26 -4.36
CA LEU A 9 18.37 0.27 -3.32
C LEU A 9 17.38 0.81 -2.29
N PHE A 10 17.54 2.08 -1.87
CA PHE A 10 16.60 2.71 -0.95
C PHE A 10 15.20 2.85 -1.58
N ILE A 11 15.11 3.35 -2.82
CA ILE A 11 13.84 3.47 -3.54
C ILE A 11 13.18 2.10 -3.71
N LEU A 12 13.93 1.07 -4.10
CA LEU A 12 13.41 -0.30 -4.21
C LEU A 12 12.89 -0.82 -2.87
N SER A 13 13.57 -0.53 -1.75
CA SER A 13 13.11 -0.94 -0.42
C SER A 13 11.80 -0.24 -0.02
N VAL A 14 11.64 1.04 -0.35
CA VAL A 14 10.41 1.79 -0.08
C VAL A 14 9.27 1.30 -0.96
N ILE A 15 9.50 1.07 -2.26
CA ILE A 15 8.51 0.49 -3.17
C ILE A 15 8.06 -0.89 -2.68
N PHE A 16 9.01 -1.74 -2.28
CA PHE A 16 8.71 -3.05 -1.73
C PHE A 16 7.83 -2.97 -0.48
N LEU A 17 8.12 -2.02 0.41
CA LEU A 17 7.35 -1.83 1.64
C LEU A 17 5.94 -1.30 1.36
N VAL A 18 5.80 -0.38 0.40
CA VAL A 18 4.49 0.07 -0.07
C VAL A 18 3.70 -1.11 -0.65
N ILE A 19 4.30 -1.93 -1.51
CA ILE A 19 3.67 -3.13 -2.07
C ILE A 19 3.24 -4.11 -0.96
N ALA A 20 4.08 -4.31 0.06
CA ALA A 20 3.77 -5.17 1.19
C ALA A 20 2.62 -4.65 2.08
N THR A 21 2.29 -3.36 2.01
CA THR A 21 1.15 -2.76 2.72
C THR A 21 -0.15 -2.74 1.90
N ILE A 22 -0.09 -3.05 0.61
CA ILE A 22 -1.31 -3.15 -0.21
C ILE A 22 -2.07 -4.40 0.22
N ARG A 23 -3.35 -4.25 0.58
CA ARG A 23 -4.19 -5.38 0.94
C ARG A 23 -4.29 -6.37 -0.25
N PRO A 24 -4.27 -7.69 0.02
CA PRO A 24 -4.39 -8.72 -1.02
C PRO A 24 -5.61 -8.52 -1.93
N TYR A 25 -6.71 -8.03 -1.36
CA TYR A 25 -8.00 -7.97 -2.00
C TYR A 25 -8.51 -6.53 -2.16
N ILE A 26 -9.16 -6.24 -3.29
CA ILE A 26 -9.90 -4.99 -3.51
C ILE A 26 -11.18 -5.01 -2.68
N ASP A 27 -11.89 -6.14 -2.73
CA ASP A 27 -13.04 -6.47 -1.90
C ASP A 27 -12.68 -7.72 -1.11
N GLU A 28 -12.79 -7.66 0.22
CA GLU A 28 -12.45 -8.77 1.11
C GLU A 28 -13.38 -9.96 0.82
N PRO A 29 -12.83 -11.10 0.39
CA PRO A 29 -13.67 -12.20 -0.02
C PRO A 29 -14.28 -12.91 1.18
N GLU A 30 -15.34 -13.67 0.92
CA GLU A 30 -15.97 -14.48 1.95
C GLU A 30 -14.95 -15.49 2.53
N ASN A 31 -15.10 -15.81 3.81
CA ASN A 31 -14.26 -16.73 4.58
C ASN A 31 -12.78 -16.31 4.75
N SER A 32 -12.40 -15.09 4.34
CA SER A 32 -11.04 -14.58 4.57
C SER A 32 -10.82 -14.08 6.00
N ALA A 33 -9.61 -14.30 6.52
CA ALA A 33 -9.16 -13.78 7.81
C ALA A 33 -9.00 -12.25 7.82
N PHE A 34 -9.03 -11.63 6.65
CA PHE A 34 -8.98 -10.17 6.50
C PHE A 34 -10.36 -9.55 6.35
N ASN A 35 -11.41 -10.36 6.19
CA ASN A 35 -12.79 -9.92 6.06
C ASN A 35 -13.43 -9.73 7.45
N ASP A 36 -13.75 -8.48 7.78
CA ASP A 36 -14.40 -8.11 9.06
C ASP A 36 -15.94 -8.20 9.05
N ASP A 37 -16.56 -8.46 7.89
CA ASP A 37 -18.00 -8.67 7.78
C ASP A 37 -18.43 -10.04 8.32
N TRP A 38 -19.74 -10.24 8.43
CA TRP A 38 -20.36 -11.44 9.03
C TRP A 38 -19.96 -12.76 8.37
N ASN A 39 -19.54 -12.73 7.10
CA ASN A 39 -19.13 -13.88 6.30
C ASN A 39 -17.59 -14.05 6.21
N GLY A 40 -16.80 -13.27 6.94
CA GLY A 40 -15.34 -13.44 7.07
C GLY A 40 -14.93 -14.36 8.22
N THR A 41 -13.62 -14.54 8.42
CA THR A 41 -13.05 -15.34 9.53
C THR A 41 -12.09 -14.52 10.42
N SER A 42 -12.09 -13.19 10.27
CA SER A 42 -11.16 -12.30 10.99
C SER A 42 -11.28 -12.38 12.51
N LEU A 43 -12.47 -12.63 13.06
CA LEU A 43 -12.65 -12.80 14.50
C LEU A 43 -11.87 -14.00 15.04
N LEU A 44 -11.91 -15.12 14.33
CA LEU A 44 -11.16 -16.32 14.70
C LEU A 44 -9.65 -16.07 14.60
N PHE A 45 -9.20 -15.50 13.49
CA PHE A 45 -7.79 -15.19 13.28
C PHE A 45 -7.23 -14.26 14.36
N ASN A 46 -7.93 -13.16 14.64
CA ASN A 46 -7.52 -12.19 15.66
C ASN A 46 -7.55 -12.80 17.07
N TYR A 47 -8.55 -13.63 17.38
CA TYR A 47 -8.60 -14.33 18.66
C TYR A 47 -7.37 -15.22 18.87
N LEU A 48 -7.05 -16.08 17.89
CA LEU A 48 -5.89 -16.96 17.96
C LEU A 48 -4.58 -16.17 18.13
N ALA A 49 -4.41 -15.09 17.35
CA ALA A 49 -3.23 -14.24 17.44
C ALA A 49 -3.10 -13.58 18.82
N ASN A 50 -4.21 -13.09 19.40
CA ASN A 50 -4.23 -12.43 20.70
C ASN A 50 -3.99 -13.41 21.86
N GLU A 51 -4.45 -14.65 21.74
CA GLU A 51 -4.20 -15.72 22.71
C GLU A 51 -2.81 -16.37 22.57
N GLY A 52 -1.97 -15.85 21.67
CA GLY A 52 -0.57 -16.27 21.53
C GLY A 52 -0.34 -17.50 20.64
N TYR A 53 -1.36 -17.96 19.90
CA TYR A 53 -1.18 -18.99 18.90
C TYR A 53 -0.33 -18.47 17.74
N THR A 54 0.49 -19.34 17.16
CA THR A 54 1.18 -19.03 15.90
C THR A 54 0.22 -19.30 14.75
N VAL A 55 -0.57 -18.29 14.37
CA VAL A 55 -1.53 -18.36 13.27
C VAL A 55 -0.96 -17.72 12.00
N LYS A 56 -1.19 -18.35 10.84
CA LYS A 56 -0.80 -17.85 9.52
C LYS A 56 -1.93 -18.04 8.51
N VAL A 57 -1.89 -17.25 7.45
CA VAL A 57 -2.75 -17.39 6.29
C VAL A 57 -1.92 -17.93 5.12
N LEU A 58 -2.49 -18.89 4.38
CA LEU A 58 -1.92 -19.43 3.16
C LEU A 58 -2.74 -18.94 1.96
N PHE A 59 -2.17 -18.09 1.12
CA PHE A 59 -2.81 -17.51 -0.08
C PHE A 59 -2.45 -18.25 -1.36
N SER A 60 -1.39 -19.05 -1.36
CA SER A 60 -0.77 -19.56 -2.58
C SER A 60 -1.25 -20.96 -2.98
N SER A 61 -0.71 -21.99 -2.35
CA SER A 61 -1.14 -23.37 -2.56
C SER A 61 -0.81 -24.21 -1.33
N VAL A 62 -1.73 -25.12 -0.99
CA VAL A 62 -1.53 -26.14 0.04
C VAL A 62 -0.21 -26.91 -0.14
N THR A 63 0.26 -27.07 -1.38
CA THR A 63 1.52 -27.80 -1.67
C THR A 63 2.78 -27.15 -1.08
N ASN A 64 2.73 -25.87 -0.72
CA ASN A 64 3.83 -25.17 -0.06
C ASN A 64 4.06 -25.62 1.39
N LEU A 65 3.14 -26.39 1.96
CA LEU A 65 3.27 -26.99 3.30
C LEU A 65 4.14 -28.25 3.32
N ARG A 66 4.68 -28.68 2.17
CA ARG A 66 5.54 -29.85 2.07
C ARG A 66 6.76 -29.72 2.98
N GLY A 67 7.01 -30.74 3.80
CA GLY A 67 8.10 -30.76 4.78
C GLY A 67 7.77 -30.08 6.11
N MET A 68 6.56 -29.54 6.29
CA MET A 68 6.08 -28.92 7.54
C MET A 68 5.01 -29.74 8.25
N GLU A 69 4.77 -30.98 7.81
CA GLU A 69 3.63 -31.82 8.20
C GLU A 69 3.51 -31.96 9.72
N SER A 70 4.60 -32.27 10.42
CA SER A 70 4.59 -32.47 11.88
C SER A 70 4.34 -31.20 12.72
N SER A 71 4.29 -30.02 12.10
CA SER A 71 4.26 -28.72 12.78
C SER A 71 3.07 -27.85 12.41
N VAL A 72 2.20 -28.30 11.50
CA VAL A 72 1.11 -27.51 10.95
C VAL A 72 -0.24 -28.17 11.18
N ILE A 73 -1.18 -27.37 11.68
CA ILE A 73 -2.61 -27.63 11.61
C ILE A 73 -3.18 -26.80 10.45
N LEU A 74 -3.53 -27.48 9.37
CA LEU A 74 -4.19 -26.88 8.22
C LEU A 74 -5.70 -26.79 8.50
N VAL A 75 -6.26 -25.59 8.34
CA VAL A 75 -7.70 -25.32 8.51
C VAL A 75 -8.27 -24.94 7.15
N ILE A 76 -9.24 -25.71 6.68
CA ILE A 76 -9.93 -25.48 5.41
C ILE A 76 -11.42 -25.26 5.71
N ASP A 77 -11.93 -24.14 5.24
CA ASP A 77 -13.36 -23.82 5.20
C ASP A 77 -13.90 -24.10 3.78
N GLY A 78 -14.86 -25.01 3.72
CA GLY A 78 -15.38 -25.72 2.54
C GLY A 78 -16.21 -24.88 1.56
N LYS A 79 -16.12 -23.56 1.62
CA LYS A 79 -16.69 -22.69 0.58
C LYS A 79 -15.74 -22.42 -0.60
N SER A 80 -14.50 -22.91 -0.55
CA SER A 80 -13.47 -22.75 -1.60
C SER A 80 -13.66 -23.75 -2.75
N PRO A 81 -14.13 -23.35 -3.95
CA PRO A 81 -14.75 -24.31 -4.87
C PRO A 81 -13.79 -25.18 -5.70
N ASN A 82 -12.46 -24.94 -5.73
CA ASN A 82 -11.63 -25.42 -6.86
C ASN A 82 -10.27 -26.07 -6.52
N TYR A 83 -10.14 -26.81 -5.42
CA TYR A 83 -8.94 -27.64 -5.22
C TYR A 83 -8.74 -28.62 -6.37
N SER A 84 -7.58 -28.58 -7.00
CA SER A 84 -7.21 -29.49 -8.09
C SER A 84 -7.06 -30.94 -7.59
N PRO A 85 -7.18 -31.96 -8.46
CA PRO A 85 -6.93 -33.34 -8.05
C PRO A 85 -5.54 -33.57 -7.42
N ILE A 86 -4.55 -32.76 -7.80
CA ILE A 86 -3.19 -32.78 -7.26
C ILE A 86 -3.18 -32.25 -5.82
N GLU A 87 -3.85 -31.13 -5.55
CA GLU A 87 -3.96 -30.56 -4.21
C GLU A 87 -4.75 -31.46 -3.27
N ARG A 88 -5.86 -32.03 -3.74
CA ARG A 88 -6.64 -32.99 -2.92
C ARG A 88 -5.83 -34.24 -2.56
N LYS A 89 -4.99 -34.70 -3.49
CA LYS A 89 -4.03 -35.78 -3.21
C LYS A 89 -2.96 -35.31 -2.21
N PHE A 90 -2.42 -34.11 -2.37
CA PHE A 90 -1.44 -33.55 -1.46
C PHE A 90 -2.00 -33.40 -0.03
N ILE A 91 -3.22 -32.89 0.15
CA ILE A 91 -3.85 -32.75 1.47
C ILE A 91 -3.93 -34.12 2.17
N ARG A 92 -4.28 -35.18 1.44
CA ARG A 92 -4.26 -36.55 1.96
C ARG A 92 -2.86 -36.98 2.40
N GLU A 93 -1.86 -36.83 1.53
CA GLU A 93 -0.47 -37.18 1.83
C GLU A 93 0.11 -36.35 2.99
N PHE A 94 -0.25 -35.07 3.06
CA PHE A 94 0.14 -34.15 4.14
C PHE A 94 -0.30 -34.69 5.50
N VAL A 95 -1.57 -35.09 5.63
CA VAL A 95 -2.08 -35.69 6.87
C VAL A 95 -1.41 -37.04 7.13
N GLU A 96 -1.31 -37.93 6.13
CA GLU A 96 -0.65 -39.24 6.31
C GLU A 96 0.80 -39.13 6.80
N ASN A 97 1.50 -38.06 6.42
CA ASN A 97 2.89 -37.81 6.79
C ASN A 97 3.08 -37.11 8.15
N GLY A 98 2.00 -36.78 8.87
CA GLY A 98 2.06 -36.18 10.21
C GLY A 98 1.27 -34.88 10.35
N GLY A 99 0.79 -34.34 9.22
CA GLY A 99 -0.06 -33.16 9.14
C GLY A 99 -1.34 -33.31 9.94
N LYS A 100 -1.83 -32.18 10.44
CA LYS A 100 -3.12 -32.08 11.12
C LYS A 100 -4.08 -31.29 10.26
N LEU A 101 -5.33 -31.73 10.17
CA LEU A 101 -6.36 -31.09 9.35
C LEU A 101 -7.62 -30.79 10.18
N ILE A 102 -8.15 -29.59 10.05
CA ILE A 102 -9.53 -29.26 10.41
C ILE A 102 -10.24 -28.91 9.10
N LEU A 103 -11.21 -29.72 8.68
CA LEU A 103 -12.01 -29.49 7.47
C LEU A 103 -13.45 -29.21 7.89
N ALA A 104 -13.88 -27.97 7.72
CA ALA A 104 -15.28 -27.58 7.89
C ALA A 104 -15.92 -27.49 6.51
N ASP A 105 -16.69 -28.49 6.09
CA ASP A 105 -17.16 -28.60 4.70
C ASP A 105 -18.51 -29.34 4.63
N ARG A 106 -19.15 -29.27 3.46
CA ARG A 106 -20.33 -30.06 3.08
C ARG A 106 -20.17 -30.74 1.71
N ASP A 107 -19.11 -30.43 0.96
CA ASP A 107 -18.74 -31.11 -0.28
C ASP A 107 -17.83 -32.32 0.02
N ASN A 108 -17.96 -33.36 -0.81
CA ASN A 108 -17.16 -34.57 -0.73
C ASN A 108 -15.86 -34.54 -1.56
N LYS A 109 -15.50 -33.41 -2.19
CA LYS A 109 -14.27 -33.28 -2.98
C LYS A 109 -13.00 -33.65 -2.21
N ILE A 110 -12.83 -33.11 -1.00
CA ILE A 110 -11.66 -33.38 -0.14
C ILE A 110 -11.94 -34.56 0.79
N SER A 111 -13.05 -34.55 1.52
CA SER A 111 -13.39 -35.53 2.56
C SER A 111 -13.47 -36.97 2.05
N SER A 112 -13.88 -37.21 0.79
CA SER A 112 -13.91 -38.56 0.21
C SER A 112 -12.52 -39.23 0.14
N ARG A 113 -11.44 -38.45 0.08
CA ARG A 113 -10.05 -38.97 0.18
C ARG A 113 -9.74 -39.54 1.56
N PHE A 114 -10.58 -39.23 2.54
CA PHE A 114 -10.49 -39.66 3.92
C PHE A 114 -11.58 -40.66 4.31
N SER A 115 -12.32 -41.19 3.32
CA SER A 115 -13.50 -42.05 3.54
C SER A 115 -14.58 -41.38 4.39
N VAL A 116 -14.62 -40.04 4.35
CA VAL A 116 -15.64 -39.23 5.02
C VAL A 116 -16.61 -38.72 3.95
N GLU A 117 -17.91 -38.93 4.17
CA GLU A 117 -18.96 -38.50 3.26
C GLU A 117 -19.99 -37.65 4.00
N PHE A 118 -20.17 -36.42 3.53
CA PHE A 118 -21.24 -35.51 3.90
C PHE A 118 -22.50 -35.80 3.08
N SER A 119 -23.66 -35.64 3.70
CA SER A 119 -24.94 -35.75 3.03
C SER A 119 -25.18 -34.63 2.03
N ARG A 120 -25.91 -34.93 0.95
CA ARG A 120 -26.33 -33.91 -0.03
C ARG A 120 -27.39 -32.93 0.50
N GLY A 121 -28.10 -33.33 1.55
CA GLY A 121 -29.14 -32.56 2.24
C GLY A 121 -28.64 -31.79 3.46
N ASN A 122 -29.44 -30.80 3.88
CA ASN A 122 -29.23 -30.12 5.16
C ASN A 122 -29.78 -30.97 6.31
N LEU A 123 -29.02 -31.04 7.40
CA LEU A 123 -29.49 -31.58 8.66
C LEU A 123 -30.35 -30.53 9.38
N VAL A 124 -31.53 -30.96 9.81
CA VAL A 124 -32.44 -30.22 10.68
C VAL A 124 -32.70 -31.02 11.95
N ASP A 125 -32.90 -30.32 13.07
CA ASP A 125 -33.17 -30.93 14.36
C ASP A 125 -34.49 -30.41 14.94
N PHE A 126 -35.37 -31.33 15.34
CA PHE A 126 -36.68 -31.00 15.92
C PHE A 126 -36.70 -31.13 17.45
N GLU A 127 -35.60 -31.58 18.06
CA GLU A 127 -35.48 -31.73 19.52
C GLU A 127 -34.64 -30.59 20.10
N HIS A 128 -33.48 -30.33 19.52
CA HIS A 128 -32.52 -29.35 20.04
C HIS A 128 -32.11 -28.37 18.94
N TYR A 129 -32.69 -27.16 18.96
CA TYR A 129 -32.42 -26.14 17.94
C TYR A 129 -32.57 -24.70 18.47
N HIS A 130 -31.83 -23.77 17.85
CA HIS A 130 -31.87 -22.35 18.19
C HIS A 130 -32.81 -21.58 17.26
N LYS A 131 -34.03 -21.29 17.73
CA LYS A 131 -35.09 -20.54 17.03
C LYS A 131 -35.68 -21.23 15.79
N ARG A 132 -34.87 -21.94 14.99
CA ARG A 132 -35.25 -22.67 13.78
C ARG A 132 -34.55 -24.02 13.72
N GLN A 133 -35.19 -25.01 13.11
CA GLN A 133 -34.70 -26.39 13.04
C GLN A 133 -33.41 -26.54 12.20
N ASP A 134 -33.15 -25.60 11.29
CA ASP A 134 -31.93 -25.51 10.48
C ASP A 134 -30.76 -24.80 11.20
N LEU A 135 -30.96 -24.45 12.47
CA LEU A 135 -29.95 -24.00 13.43
C LEU A 135 -29.83 -24.99 14.60
N PRO A 136 -29.45 -26.26 14.34
CA PRO A 136 -29.43 -27.28 15.36
C PRO A 136 -28.42 -26.95 16.47
N MET A 137 -28.79 -27.30 17.70
CA MET A 137 -27.94 -27.25 18.88
C MET A 137 -27.42 -28.66 19.15
N VAL A 138 -26.15 -28.91 18.87
CA VAL A 138 -25.57 -30.26 18.98
C VAL A 138 -24.54 -30.31 20.11
N PRO A 139 -24.67 -31.24 21.07
CA PRO A 139 -23.66 -31.40 22.11
C PRO A 139 -22.36 -31.91 21.48
N TYR A 140 -21.23 -31.43 22.00
CA TYR A 140 -19.92 -31.97 21.67
C TYR A 140 -19.15 -32.36 22.93
N GLN A 141 -18.22 -33.30 22.75
CA GLN A 141 -17.24 -33.67 23.76
C GLN A 141 -15.88 -33.84 23.08
N ILE A 142 -14.90 -33.05 23.52
CA ILE A 142 -13.51 -33.12 23.07
C ILE A 142 -12.63 -33.06 24.32
N LEU A 143 -11.72 -34.03 24.46
CA LEU A 143 -10.91 -34.19 25.67
C LEU A 143 -11.83 -34.26 26.91
N ASP A 144 -11.55 -33.49 27.96
CA ASP A 144 -12.36 -33.37 29.17
C ASP A 144 -13.38 -32.20 29.11
N SER A 145 -13.50 -31.53 27.95
CA SER A 145 -14.40 -30.40 27.75
C SER A 145 -15.64 -30.81 26.97
N SER A 146 -16.81 -30.37 27.42
CA SER A 146 -18.09 -30.50 26.72
C SER A 146 -18.74 -29.15 26.52
N GLY A 147 -19.58 -29.03 25.49
CA GLY A 147 -20.36 -27.83 25.23
C GLY A 147 -21.43 -28.07 24.17
N ILE A 148 -22.00 -26.98 23.65
CA ILE A 148 -23.05 -27.04 22.62
C ILE A 148 -22.60 -26.23 21.41
N LEU A 149 -22.54 -26.88 20.25
CA LEU A 149 -22.38 -26.18 18.97
C LEU A 149 -23.71 -25.67 18.49
N ILE A 150 -23.71 -24.47 17.92
CA ILE A 150 -24.82 -23.97 17.11
C ILE A 150 -24.33 -23.95 15.67
N MET A 151 -24.90 -24.81 14.84
CA MET A 151 -24.53 -24.93 13.42
C MET A 151 -25.60 -24.25 12.55
N LYS A 152 -25.25 -23.79 11.36
CA LYS A 152 -26.15 -23.07 10.44
C LYS A 152 -26.19 -23.76 9.09
N PHE A 153 -27.32 -24.40 8.79
CA PHE A 153 -27.48 -25.26 7.61
C PHE A 153 -26.39 -26.35 7.50
N PRO A 154 -26.07 -27.09 8.59
CA PRO A 154 -25.09 -28.16 8.50
C PRO A 154 -25.57 -29.28 7.57
N SER A 155 -24.63 -30.07 7.07
CA SER A 155 -24.89 -31.41 6.54
C SER A 155 -24.78 -32.46 7.66
N ALA A 156 -25.06 -33.72 7.35
CA ALA A 156 -24.75 -34.86 8.20
C ALA A 156 -23.51 -35.60 7.68
N ILE A 157 -22.74 -36.22 8.56
CA ILE A 157 -21.68 -37.16 8.16
C ILE A 157 -22.30 -38.56 8.09
N ILE A 158 -22.37 -39.12 6.88
CA ILE A 158 -23.04 -40.40 6.57
C ILE A 158 -22.07 -41.53 6.22
N GLY A 159 -20.83 -41.18 5.89
CA GLY A 159 -19.73 -42.13 5.70
C GLY A 159 -18.51 -41.66 6.49
N TYR A 160 -17.79 -42.60 7.12
CA TYR A 160 -16.59 -42.33 7.91
C TYR A 160 -15.79 -43.62 8.11
N PRO A 161 -14.47 -43.53 8.41
CA PRO A 161 -13.67 -44.70 8.77
C PRO A 161 -14.21 -45.40 10.03
N PRO A 162 -14.12 -46.74 10.13
CA PRO A 162 -14.61 -47.50 11.30
C PRO A 162 -14.04 -47.04 12.66
N GLU A 163 -12.79 -46.58 12.66
CA GLU A 163 -12.04 -46.10 13.82
C GLU A 163 -12.29 -44.62 14.17
N ALA A 164 -13.17 -43.93 13.43
CA ALA A 164 -13.48 -42.54 13.69
C ALA A 164 -14.17 -42.35 15.05
N LYS A 165 -13.72 -41.35 15.80
CA LYS A 165 -14.33 -40.93 17.07
C LYS A 165 -15.33 -39.82 16.80
N PHE A 166 -16.56 -39.96 17.28
CA PHE A 166 -17.57 -38.91 17.15
C PHE A 166 -17.33 -37.84 18.19
N LEU A 167 -17.07 -36.62 17.74
CA LEU A 167 -16.88 -35.45 18.61
C LEU A 167 -18.22 -34.76 18.90
N SER A 168 -19.16 -34.83 17.96
CA SER A 168 -20.51 -34.29 18.12
C SER A 168 -21.52 -35.10 17.30
N MET A 169 -22.72 -35.24 17.85
CA MET A 169 -23.85 -35.94 17.24
C MET A 169 -25.13 -35.13 17.37
N SER A 170 -25.98 -35.20 16.35
CA SER A 170 -27.33 -34.64 16.38
C SER A 170 -28.29 -35.49 17.23
N SER A 171 -29.51 -34.96 17.46
CA SER A 171 -30.52 -35.67 18.23
C SER A 171 -31.10 -36.87 17.47
N ARG A 172 -31.81 -37.74 18.20
CA ARG A 172 -32.57 -38.85 17.59
C ARG A 172 -33.77 -38.37 16.77
N ASN A 173 -34.20 -37.12 16.98
CA ASN A 173 -35.25 -36.47 16.21
C ASN A 173 -34.67 -35.48 15.18
N SER A 174 -33.44 -35.71 14.74
CA SER A 174 -32.85 -35.01 13.59
C SER A 174 -33.14 -35.74 12.27
N TRP A 175 -33.15 -34.98 11.19
CA TRP A 175 -33.41 -35.45 9.84
C TRP A 175 -32.47 -34.76 8.85
N VAL A 176 -32.16 -35.44 7.76
CA VAL A 176 -31.48 -34.85 6.60
C VAL A 176 -32.47 -34.77 5.46
N ASP A 177 -32.78 -33.54 5.05
CA ASP A 177 -33.62 -33.22 3.89
C ASP A 177 -32.82 -33.47 2.60
N VAL A 178 -32.89 -34.70 2.07
CA VAL A 178 -32.01 -35.17 0.98
C VAL A 178 -32.44 -34.60 -0.37
N ASP A 179 -33.75 -34.45 -0.60
CA ASP A 179 -34.31 -33.93 -1.84
C ASP A 179 -34.40 -32.39 -1.85
N GLY A 180 -34.24 -31.74 -0.69
CA GLY A 180 -34.12 -30.30 -0.55
C GLY A 180 -35.45 -29.57 -0.72
N ASP A 181 -36.57 -30.28 -0.61
CA ASP A 181 -37.92 -29.71 -0.77
C ASP A 181 -38.42 -28.99 0.50
N LYS A 182 -37.64 -29.06 1.60
CA LYS A 182 -37.92 -28.49 2.93
C LYS A 182 -39.09 -29.16 3.66
N ILE A 183 -39.53 -30.33 3.21
CA ILE A 183 -40.60 -31.12 3.78
C ILE A 183 -40.04 -32.46 4.23
N ILE A 184 -39.96 -32.65 5.55
CA ILE A 184 -39.38 -33.88 6.10
C ILE A 184 -40.32 -35.07 5.89
N ASN A 185 -39.88 -36.03 5.09
CA ASN A 185 -40.63 -37.22 4.71
C ASN A 185 -39.81 -38.50 4.92
N ALA A 186 -40.32 -39.42 5.73
CA ALA A 186 -39.62 -40.66 6.07
C ALA A 186 -39.29 -41.60 4.88
N SER A 187 -39.91 -41.37 3.72
CA SER A 187 -39.66 -42.14 2.49
C SER A 187 -38.49 -41.63 1.66
N SER A 188 -38.17 -40.33 1.71
CA SER A 188 -37.09 -39.71 0.92
C SER A 188 -35.92 -39.24 1.79
N ASP A 189 -36.17 -38.94 3.06
CA ASP A 189 -35.19 -38.37 3.98
C ASP A 189 -34.57 -39.37 4.94
N LEU A 190 -33.39 -39.00 5.43
CA LEU A 190 -32.67 -39.82 6.40
C LEU A 190 -32.98 -39.37 7.81
N LYS A 191 -33.38 -40.34 8.65
CA LYS A 191 -33.59 -40.11 10.09
C LYS A 191 -32.31 -40.32 10.87
N GLY A 192 -32.02 -39.40 11.78
CA GLY A 192 -30.85 -39.44 12.66
C GLY A 192 -30.95 -40.43 13.82
N PRO A 193 -29.99 -40.40 14.75
CA PRO A 193 -28.95 -39.37 14.90
C PRO A 193 -27.80 -39.50 13.89
N PHE A 194 -27.12 -38.38 13.61
CA PHE A 194 -25.98 -38.32 12.72
C PHE A 194 -24.77 -37.68 13.40
N PRO A 195 -23.55 -38.16 13.14
CA PRO A 195 -22.35 -37.40 13.48
C PRO A 195 -22.30 -36.12 12.64
N VAL A 196 -21.91 -35.03 13.28
CA VAL A 196 -21.72 -33.70 12.65
C VAL A 196 -20.30 -33.17 12.84
N ALA A 197 -19.56 -33.76 13.78
CA ALA A 197 -18.12 -33.63 13.85
C ALA A 197 -17.46 -34.95 14.24
N ILE A 198 -16.39 -35.33 13.53
CA ILE A 198 -15.62 -36.56 13.80
C ILE A 198 -14.13 -36.29 13.83
N TYR A 199 -13.41 -37.12 14.56
CA TYR A 199 -11.95 -37.21 14.57
C TYR A 199 -11.52 -38.56 14.02
N ALA A 200 -10.52 -38.57 13.15
CA ALA A 200 -9.90 -39.79 12.65
C ALA A 200 -8.39 -39.63 12.49
N GLU A 201 -7.67 -40.72 12.70
CA GLU A 201 -6.21 -40.80 12.50
C GLU A 201 -5.91 -41.35 11.11
N TYR A 202 -4.91 -40.78 10.44
CA TYR A 202 -4.47 -41.22 9.12
C TYR A 202 -2.95 -41.24 9.08
N GLY A 203 -2.37 -42.43 8.97
CA GLY A 203 -0.91 -42.59 8.99
C GLY A 203 -0.32 -42.03 10.28
N LYS A 204 0.51 -41.00 10.17
CA LYS A 204 1.15 -40.31 11.31
C LYS A 204 0.38 -39.06 11.77
N GLY A 205 -0.60 -38.61 11.00
CA GLY A 205 -1.39 -37.42 11.29
C GLY A 205 -2.81 -37.75 11.69
N SER A 206 -3.63 -36.72 11.78
CA SER A 206 -5.04 -36.85 12.17
C SER A 206 -5.84 -35.69 11.62
N ALA A 207 -7.14 -35.90 11.43
CA ALA A 207 -8.05 -34.91 10.90
C ALA A 207 -9.34 -34.84 11.71
N ILE A 208 -9.89 -33.63 11.80
CA ILE A 208 -11.23 -33.34 12.30
C ILE A 208 -12.07 -32.86 11.13
N PHE A 209 -13.24 -33.47 10.96
CA PHE A 209 -14.22 -33.09 9.95
C PHE A 209 -15.44 -32.51 10.63
N VAL A 210 -15.91 -31.35 10.17
CA VAL A 210 -17.09 -30.66 10.68
C VAL A 210 -18.04 -30.41 9.52
N SER A 211 -19.31 -30.76 9.68
CA SER A 211 -20.28 -30.78 8.59
C SER A 211 -20.93 -29.43 8.24
N ASP A 212 -20.42 -28.34 8.81
CA ASP A 212 -20.87 -26.96 8.59
C ASP A 212 -19.69 -26.08 8.15
N PRO A 213 -19.64 -25.65 6.86
CA PRO A 213 -18.58 -24.75 6.39
C PRO A 213 -18.66 -23.38 7.05
N THR A 214 -19.82 -22.93 7.50
CA THR A 214 -19.98 -21.58 8.07
C THR A 214 -19.55 -21.48 9.52
N ILE A 215 -19.23 -22.59 10.19
CA ILE A 215 -18.97 -22.65 11.64
C ILE A 215 -17.82 -21.72 12.09
N LEU A 216 -16.87 -21.41 11.19
CA LEU A 216 -15.71 -20.58 11.44
C LEU A 216 -15.94 -19.08 11.13
N THR A 217 -17.08 -18.74 10.52
CA THR A 217 -17.38 -17.36 10.11
C THR A 217 -17.62 -16.44 11.29
N ASN A 218 -17.47 -15.13 11.09
CA ASN A 218 -17.68 -14.09 12.10
C ASN A 218 -19.12 -14.11 12.68
N ASP A 219 -20.14 -14.50 11.90
CA ASP A 219 -21.51 -14.70 12.38
C ASP A 219 -21.65 -15.92 13.31
N MET A 220 -20.87 -16.98 13.06
CA MET A 220 -21.07 -18.28 13.71
C MET A 220 -20.10 -18.57 14.83
N ILE A 221 -18.85 -18.13 14.74
CA ILE A 221 -17.83 -18.40 15.76
C ILE A 221 -18.22 -17.94 17.18
N PRO A 222 -18.95 -16.81 17.38
CA PRO A 222 -19.36 -16.37 18.72
C PRO A 222 -20.64 -17.06 19.24
N ARG A 223 -21.27 -17.94 18.46
CA ARG A 223 -22.53 -18.59 18.84
C ARG A 223 -22.28 -19.86 19.62
N GLY A 224 -23.09 -20.09 20.66
CA GLY A 224 -22.93 -21.26 21.53
C GLY A 224 -21.50 -21.35 22.06
N ASP A 225 -20.94 -22.55 21.97
CA ASP A 225 -19.55 -22.84 22.34
C ASP A 225 -18.66 -23.09 21.11
N ASN A 226 -19.00 -22.54 19.94
CA ASN A 226 -18.31 -22.80 18.67
C ASN A 226 -16.81 -22.44 18.74
N LEU A 227 -16.46 -21.27 19.29
CA LEU A 227 -15.07 -20.88 19.51
C LEU A 227 -14.34 -21.88 20.42
N ARG A 228 -14.96 -22.28 21.53
CA ARG A 228 -14.37 -23.23 22.49
C ARG A 228 -14.14 -24.59 21.86
N PHE A 229 -15.07 -25.07 21.04
CA PHE A 229 -14.90 -26.29 20.25
C PHE A 229 -13.70 -26.21 19.32
N PHE A 230 -13.53 -25.11 18.59
CA PHE A 230 -12.37 -24.93 17.72
C PHE A 230 -11.05 -24.96 18.49
N ILE A 231 -10.98 -24.29 19.64
CA ILE A 231 -9.79 -24.32 20.50
C ILE A 231 -9.51 -25.74 21.00
N ASN A 232 -10.52 -26.45 21.49
CA ASN A 232 -10.36 -27.84 21.93
C ASN A 232 -9.93 -28.76 20.77
N ALA A 233 -10.39 -28.50 19.54
CA ALA A 233 -9.98 -29.22 18.34
C ALA A 233 -8.50 -28.97 18.01
N VAL A 234 -8.04 -27.72 18.11
CA VAL A 234 -6.62 -27.36 17.95
C VAL A 234 -5.77 -28.03 19.04
N GLU A 235 -6.21 -28.03 20.30
CA GLU A 235 -5.51 -28.68 21.41
C GLU A 235 -5.43 -30.21 21.22
N LEU A 236 -6.54 -30.85 20.83
CA LEU A 236 -6.59 -32.28 20.52
C LEU A 236 -5.61 -32.66 19.40
N LEU A 237 -5.53 -31.84 18.35
CA LEU A 237 -4.62 -32.09 17.22
C LEU A 237 -3.16 -31.77 17.55
N SER A 238 -2.92 -30.80 18.44
CA SER A 238 -1.58 -30.35 18.80
C SER A 238 -0.83 -31.34 19.69
N ASP A 239 -1.52 -32.20 20.45
CA ASP A 239 -0.91 -33.17 21.36
C ASP A 239 0.13 -32.51 22.29
N ASN A 240 -0.25 -31.36 22.87
CA ASN A 240 0.59 -30.48 23.70
C ASN A 240 1.88 -29.94 23.04
N LYS A 241 2.01 -30.03 21.71
CA LYS A 241 3.11 -29.44 20.96
C LYS A 241 2.71 -28.07 20.42
N GLN A 242 3.68 -27.17 20.31
CA GLN A 242 3.47 -25.92 19.60
C GLN A 242 3.32 -26.20 18.10
N GLN A 243 2.12 -25.98 17.58
CA GLN A 243 1.79 -26.09 16.15
C GLN A 243 1.55 -24.71 15.56
N ILE A 244 1.74 -24.58 14.25
CA ILE A 244 1.34 -23.42 13.46
C ILE A 244 -0.06 -23.70 12.93
N VAL A 245 -1.03 -22.86 13.28
CA VAL A 245 -2.38 -22.94 12.70
C VAL A 245 -2.37 -22.17 11.39
N VAL A 246 -2.64 -22.85 10.28
CA VAL A 246 -2.63 -22.26 8.94
C VAL A 246 -4.06 -22.26 8.41
N LEU A 247 -4.63 -21.07 8.23
CA LEU A 247 -5.91 -20.87 7.55
C LEU A 247 -5.68 -20.86 6.03
N ASP A 248 -6.36 -21.73 5.29
CA ASP A 248 -6.23 -21.79 3.84
C ASP A 248 -7.14 -20.78 3.14
N GLU A 249 -6.52 -19.84 2.44
CA GLU A 249 -7.16 -18.84 1.59
C GLU A 249 -6.77 -19.00 0.11
N SER A 250 -6.05 -20.07 -0.26
CA SER A 250 -5.50 -20.27 -1.61
C SER A 250 -6.53 -20.43 -2.72
N HIS A 251 -7.76 -20.81 -2.36
CA HIS A 251 -8.88 -21.02 -3.28
C HIS A 251 -10.05 -20.07 -3.03
N ILE A 252 -9.86 -19.04 -2.21
CA ILE A 252 -10.91 -18.05 -1.97
C ILE A 252 -11.06 -17.15 -3.21
N GLU A 253 -12.27 -17.12 -3.78
CA GLU A 253 -12.60 -16.29 -4.92
C GLU A 253 -12.68 -14.82 -4.49
N GLY A 254 -11.58 -14.08 -4.66
CA GLY A 254 -11.53 -12.61 -4.56
C GLY A 254 -11.33 -11.96 -5.93
N ASN A 255 -11.64 -10.66 -6.05
CA ASN A 255 -11.20 -9.84 -7.18
C ASN A 255 -9.66 -9.67 -7.11
N ASN A 256 -8.93 -10.73 -7.50
CA ASN A 256 -7.48 -10.77 -7.46
C ASN A 256 -6.90 -9.68 -8.37
N THR A 257 -6.11 -8.76 -7.81
CA THR A 257 -5.31 -7.85 -8.64
C THR A 257 -4.25 -8.64 -9.43
N TRP A 258 -3.79 -8.11 -10.56
CA TRP A 258 -2.91 -8.80 -11.52
C TRP A 258 -1.57 -9.32 -10.95
N TYR A 259 -1.20 -8.97 -9.72
CA TYR A 259 0.06 -9.33 -9.06
C TYR A 259 -0.11 -10.09 -7.73
N THR A 260 -1.36 -10.35 -7.30
CA THR A 260 -1.69 -10.95 -5.99
C THR A 260 -0.97 -12.26 -5.72
N ASP A 261 -1.18 -13.30 -6.51
CA ASP A 261 -0.64 -14.65 -6.21
C ASP A 261 0.90 -14.68 -6.05
N ARG A 262 1.60 -13.91 -6.89
CA ARG A 262 3.08 -13.82 -6.88
C ARG A 262 3.60 -12.99 -5.73
N VAL A 263 2.92 -11.90 -5.38
CA VAL A 263 3.32 -11.00 -4.28
C VAL A 263 2.94 -11.61 -2.93
N LEU A 264 1.78 -12.26 -2.82
CA LEU A 264 1.32 -12.90 -1.60
C LEU A 264 2.16 -14.13 -1.24
N SER A 265 2.52 -14.97 -2.21
CA SER A 265 3.49 -16.05 -1.97
C SER A 265 4.86 -15.54 -1.53
N LEU A 266 5.26 -14.33 -1.92
CA LEU A 266 6.48 -13.67 -1.41
C LEU A 266 6.30 -13.14 0.03
N ILE A 267 5.11 -12.62 0.37
CA ILE A 267 4.77 -12.08 1.69
C ILE A 267 4.53 -13.19 2.73
N GLU A 268 4.02 -14.38 2.33
CA GLU A 268 3.78 -15.53 3.20
C GLU A 268 5.00 -15.94 4.05
N PHE A 269 6.20 -15.69 3.54
CA PHE A 269 7.47 -16.00 4.21
C PHE A 269 8.07 -14.82 4.99
N LEU A 270 7.48 -13.63 4.91
CA LEU A 270 8.01 -12.39 5.48
C LEU A 270 7.21 -11.99 6.73
N ASP A 271 7.82 -12.10 7.90
CA ASP A 271 7.28 -11.49 9.12
C ASP A 271 7.30 -9.96 8.96
N LEU A 272 6.14 -9.29 9.07
CA LEU A 272 6.02 -7.83 8.99
C LEU A 272 6.98 -7.12 9.96
N ARG A 273 7.32 -7.74 11.10
CA ARG A 273 8.32 -7.22 12.05
C ARG A 273 9.73 -7.19 11.46
N ASN A 274 10.07 -8.15 10.60
CA ASN A 274 11.37 -8.17 9.94
C ASN A 274 11.45 -7.09 8.85
N LEU A 275 10.33 -6.71 8.24
CA LEU A 275 10.28 -5.63 7.25
C LEU A 275 10.54 -4.26 7.87
N SER A 276 10.00 -3.98 9.05
CA SER A 276 10.27 -2.72 9.76
C SER A 276 11.73 -2.61 10.18
N ILE A 277 12.36 -3.72 10.59
CA ILE A 277 13.81 -3.78 10.87
C ILE A 277 14.62 -3.52 9.60
N LEU A 278 14.26 -4.12 8.46
CA LEU A 278 14.97 -3.94 7.19
C LEU A 278 14.88 -2.49 6.69
N LEU A 279 13.73 -1.83 6.90
CA LEU A 279 13.55 -0.40 6.62
C LEU A 279 14.40 0.47 7.56
N LEU A 280 14.42 0.17 8.86
CA LEU A 280 15.25 0.90 9.81
C LEU A 280 16.73 0.78 9.47
N LEU A 281 17.17 -0.41 9.06
CA LEU A 281 18.53 -0.65 8.59
C LEU A 281 18.82 0.11 7.29
N SER A 282 17.89 0.17 6.33
CA SER A 282 18.09 0.91 5.08
C SER A 282 18.18 2.42 5.32
N ILE A 283 17.34 2.97 6.21
CA ILE A 283 17.40 4.37 6.66
C ILE A 283 18.71 4.65 7.41
N ALA A 284 19.14 3.75 8.31
CA ALA A 284 20.40 3.89 9.03
C ALA A 284 21.61 3.86 8.08
N PHE A 285 21.60 2.98 7.08
CA PHE A 285 22.67 2.90 6.08
C PHE A 285 22.69 4.14 5.17
N PHE A 286 21.51 4.64 4.78
CA PHE A 286 21.37 5.84 3.96
C PHE A 286 21.81 7.10 4.71
N SER A 287 21.42 7.24 5.98
CA SER A 287 21.85 8.36 6.84
C SER A 287 23.35 8.32 7.13
N LEU A 288 23.92 7.15 7.44
CA LEU A 288 25.36 6.96 7.59
C LEU A 288 26.12 7.31 6.31
N TYR A 289 25.57 6.93 5.15
CA TYR A 289 26.14 7.27 3.86
C TYR A 289 26.18 8.79 3.63
N LEU A 290 25.05 9.50 3.86
CA LEU A 290 24.99 10.96 3.75
C LEU A 290 25.96 11.65 4.72
N PHE A 291 26.12 11.10 5.92
CA PHE A 291 27.10 11.60 6.89
C PHE A 291 28.54 11.44 6.39
N LEU A 292 28.88 10.28 5.82
CA LEU A 292 30.21 10.00 5.29
C LEU A 292 30.55 10.81 4.02
N THR A 293 29.56 11.08 3.15
CA THR A 293 29.76 11.93 1.96
C THR A 293 29.95 13.39 2.35
N LYS A 294 29.16 13.91 3.30
CA LYS A 294 29.33 15.27 3.86
C LYS A 294 30.70 15.45 4.53
N LYS A 295 31.21 14.42 5.21
CA LYS A 295 32.57 14.41 5.80
C LYS A 295 33.70 14.35 4.75
N ARG A 296 33.44 13.75 3.57
CA ARG A 296 34.39 13.74 2.44
C ARG A 296 34.48 15.09 1.75
N GLU A 297 33.36 15.81 1.61
CA GLU A 297 33.37 17.19 1.12
C GLU A 297 34.18 18.12 2.05
N GLY A 298 34.05 17.93 3.36
CA GLY A 298 34.86 18.66 4.36
C GLY A 298 36.36 18.34 4.38
N LYS A 299 36.82 17.27 3.69
CA LYS A 299 38.25 16.91 3.59
C LYS A 299 38.89 17.26 2.25
N THR A 300 38.12 17.71 1.26
CA THR A 300 38.63 18.06 -0.07
C THR A 300 38.88 19.57 -0.17
N GLN A 301 39.61 20.14 0.79
CA GLN A 301 40.20 21.46 0.63
C GLN A 301 41.55 21.24 -0.06
N LYS A 302 41.57 21.33 -1.40
CA LYS A 302 42.81 21.30 -2.19
C LYS A 302 43.74 22.39 -1.66
N THR A 303 44.96 22.02 -1.26
CA THR A 303 46.08 22.95 -1.07
C THR A 303 46.28 23.69 -2.39
N LEU A 304 45.97 24.98 -2.42
CA LEU A 304 46.19 25.84 -3.58
C LEU A 304 47.70 26.07 -3.72
N THR A 305 48.35 25.38 -4.66
CA THR A 305 49.62 25.85 -5.21
C THR A 305 49.35 27.15 -5.96
N GLU A 306 50.08 28.22 -5.62
CA GLU A 306 49.91 29.54 -6.25
C GLU A 306 50.07 29.44 -7.78
N PRO A 307 49.06 29.84 -8.57
CA PRO A 307 49.16 29.78 -10.02
C PRO A 307 50.07 30.88 -10.57
N ASN A 308 50.89 30.55 -11.57
CA ASN A 308 51.77 31.50 -12.24
C ASN A 308 50.97 32.58 -12.99
N VAL A 309 51.22 33.85 -12.65
CA VAL A 309 50.41 35.03 -13.03
C VAL A 309 50.32 35.24 -14.55
N SER A 310 51.24 34.68 -15.34
CA SER A 310 51.24 34.79 -16.80
C SER A 310 50.10 34.05 -17.49
N GLU A 311 49.61 32.93 -16.94
CA GLU A 311 48.55 32.12 -17.56
C GLU A 311 47.16 32.77 -17.41
N PHE A 312 46.99 33.62 -16.40
CA PHE A 312 45.73 34.28 -16.11
C PHE A 312 45.56 35.61 -16.83
N ARG A 313 46.56 36.11 -17.57
CA ARG A 313 46.44 37.39 -18.28
C ARG A 313 45.29 37.39 -19.29
N HIS A 314 45.20 36.33 -20.09
CA HIS A 314 44.11 36.17 -21.06
C HIS A 314 42.76 35.96 -20.38
N LEU A 315 42.71 35.22 -19.28
CA LEU A 315 41.47 35.03 -18.51
C LEU A 315 41.03 36.34 -17.83
N ILE A 316 41.96 37.13 -17.29
CA ILE A 316 41.68 38.43 -16.65
C ILE A 316 41.22 39.46 -17.68
N ASP A 317 41.78 39.46 -18.89
CA ASP A 317 41.32 40.34 -19.96
C ASP A 317 39.95 39.92 -20.53
N ASP A 318 39.65 38.62 -20.55
CA ASP A 318 38.34 38.11 -20.96
C ASP A 318 37.28 38.33 -19.86
N ILE A 319 37.67 38.18 -18.58
CA ILE A 319 36.86 38.52 -17.41
C ILE A 319 36.61 40.03 -17.36
N ARG A 320 37.60 40.91 -17.60
CA ARG A 320 37.39 42.37 -17.68
C ARG A 320 36.43 42.74 -18.82
N ARG A 321 36.51 42.06 -19.97
CA ARG A 321 35.57 42.24 -21.09
C ARG A 321 34.16 41.78 -20.73
N LYS A 322 34.00 40.64 -20.06
CA LYS A 322 32.72 40.06 -19.65
C LYS A 322 32.09 40.69 -18.40
N PHE A 323 32.87 41.35 -17.53
CA PHE A 323 32.35 42.09 -16.38
C PHE A 323 31.92 43.52 -16.70
N ARG A 324 32.31 44.08 -17.85
CA ARG A 324 31.75 45.35 -18.36
C ARG A 324 30.26 45.26 -18.69
N THR A 325 29.71 44.06 -18.89
CA THR A 325 28.31 43.79 -19.22
C THR A 325 27.45 43.33 -18.04
N ARG A 326 27.93 43.40 -16.78
CA ARG A 326 27.14 43.06 -15.57
C ARG A 326 26.96 44.23 -14.58
N LEU A 327 26.89 45.46 -15.08
CA LEU A 327 26.36 46.66 -14.38
C LEU A 327 24.86 46.90 -14.72
N GLU A 328 24.17 45.88 -15.20
CA GLU A 328 22.89 46.01 -15.92
C GLU A 328 21.65 46.42 -15.12
N PRO A 329 21.45 46.13 -13.81
CA PRO A 329 20.22 46.57 -13.14
C PRO A 329 20.09 48.09 -13.06
N TYR A 330 21.20 48.79 -12.81
CA TYR A 330 21.25 50.24 -12.62
C TYR A 330 21.10 51.03 -13.91
N ASN A 331 21.79 50.59 -14.97
CA ASN A 331 21.64 51.15 -16.31
C ASN A 331 20.24 50.89 -16.87
N TRP A 332 19.69 49.69 -16.66
CA TRP A 332 18.38 49.31 -17.19
C TRP A 332 17.26 50.21 -16.68
N ILE A 333 17.26 50.54 -15.38
CA ILE A 333 16.25 51.45 -14.79
C ILE A 333 16.31 52.83 -15.44
N VAL A 334 17.51 53.40 -15.62
CA VAL A 334 17.71 54.71 -16.26
C VAL A 334 17.29 54.66 -17.73
N ILE A 335 17.65 53.61 -18.48
CA ILE A 335 17.30 53.45 -19.89
C ILE A 335 15.78 53.31 -20.07
N MET A 336 15.09 52.57 -19.20
CA MET A 336 13.64 52.42 -19.25
C MET A 336 12.92 53.76 -19.01
N ARG A 337 13.36 54.54 -18.03
CA ARG A 337 12.81 55.89 -17.76
C ARG A 337 13.15 56.90 -18.84
N TYR A 338 14.37 56.85 -19.39
CA TYR A 338 14.75 57.67 -20.53
C TYR A 338 13.87 57.40 -21.75
N LYS A 339 13.60 56.13 -22.07
CA LYS A 339 12.68 55.75 -23.16
C LYS A 339 11.27 56.29 -22.92
N GLU A 340 10.79 56.26 -21.68
CA GLU A 340 9.50 56.84 -21.30
C GLU A 340 9.45 58.36 -21.54
N LEU A 341 10.44 59.09 -21.03
CA LEU A 341 10.57 60.55 -21.23
C LEU A 341 10.64 60.91 -22.72
N ARG A 342 11.46 60.20 -23.50
CA ARG A 342 11.60 60.45 -24.95
C ARG A 342 10.29 60.20 -25.71
N ARG A 343 9.52 59.16 -25.36
CA ARG A 343 8.18 58.94 -25.94
C ARG A 343 7.23 60.09 -25.63
N ILE A 344 7.26 60.62 -24.40
CA ILE A 344 6.40 61.75 -23.99
C ILE A 344 6.79 63.01 -24.76
N LEU A 345 8.09 63.30 -24.89
CA LEU A 345 8.59 64.41 -25.71
C LEU A 345 8.14 64.27 -27.18
N LEU A 346 8.29 63.10 -27.78
CA LEU A 346 7.89 62.86 -29.18
C LEU A 346 6.37 62.96 -29.40
N LYS A 347 5.54 62.66 -28.38
CA LYS A 347 4.08 62.87 -28.45
C LYS A 347 3.69 64.34 -28.58
N GLN A 348 4.54 65.27 -28.12
CA GLN A 348 4.28 66.70 -28.22
C GLN A 348 4.52 67.27 -29.64
N ILE A 349 5.01 66.44 -30.57
CA ILE A 349 5.33 66.84 -31.95
C ILE A 349 4.50 66.02 -32.96
N PRO A 350 4.10 66.63 -34.10
CA PRO A 350 3.39 65.93 -35.18
C PRO A 350 4.13 64.67 -35.68
N PRO A 351 3.41 63.60 -36.06
CA PRO A 351 4.02 62.33 -36.49
C PRO A 351 5.03 62.48 -37.63
N SER A 352 4.77 63.40 -38.57
CA SER A 352 5.59 63.64 -39.77
C SER A 352 7.01 64.13 -39.48
N LYS A 353 7.31 64.59 -38.25
CA LYS A 353 8.65 65.08 -37.86
C LYS A 353 9.37 64.17 -36.87
N ARG A 354 8.84 62.99 -36.53
CA ARG A 354 9.38 62.16 -35.43
C ARG A 354 10.62 61.35 -35.79
N GLU A 355 10.82 61.01 -37.07
CA GLU A 355 11.87 60.06 -37.47
C GLU A 355 13.25 60.68 -37.67
N SER A 356 13.34 61.97 -37.96
CA SER A 356 14.60 62.67 -38.30
C SER A 356 15.00 63.79 -37.33
N ILE A 357 14.30 63.92 -36.20
CA ILE A 357 14.52 65.03 -35.26
C ILE A 357 15.68 64.76 -34.30
N THR A 358 16.56 65.74 -34.14
CA THR A 358 17.64 65.69 -33.14
C THR A 358 17.09 65.97 -31.73
N ASP A 359 17.76 65.48 -30.68
CA ASP A 359 17.31 65.73 -29.30
C ASP A 359 17.34 67.25 -28.95
N GLU A 360 18.19 68.05 -29.62
CA GLU A 360 18.24 69.52 -29.48
C GLU A 360 17.01 70.20 -30.09
N ASP A 361 16.62 69.79 -31.30
CA ASP A 361 15.43 70.31 -31.98
C ASP A 361 14.15 69.89 -31.25
N LEU A 362 14.12 68.63 -30.78
CA LEU A 362 13.02 68.06 -30.01
C LEU A 362 12.72 68.87 -28.75
N ILE A 363 13.75 69.16 -27.94
CA ILE A 363 13.55 69.94 -26.71
C ILE A 363 13.18 71.39 -27.04
N SER A 364 13.80 72.00 -28.06
CA SER A 364 13.54 73.40 -28.42
C SER A 364 12.07 73.62 -28.81
N LEU A 365 11.49 72.70 -29.60
CA LEU A 365 10.08 72.73 -29.99
C LEU A 365 9.13 72.49 -28.81
N VAL A 366 9.48 71.57 -27.90
CA VAL A 366 8.66 71.32 -26.70
C VAL A 366 8.72 72.51 -25.73
N HIS A 367 9.89 73.14 -25.59
CA HIS A 367 10.08 74.31 -24.73
C HIS A 367 9.29 75.53 -25.24
N GLN A 368 9.26 75.78 -26.55
CA GLN A 368 8.40 76.82 -27.15
C GLN A 368 6.91 76.59 -26.88
N ARG A 369 6.46 75.34 -26.79
CA ARG A 369 5.04 75.01 -26.52
C ARG A 369 4.64 75.06 -25.05
N LYS A 370 5.53 74.65 -24.13
CA LYS A 370 5.18 74.46 -22.71
C LYS A 370 5.86 75.43 -21.73
N GLY A 371 6.99 76.05 -22.08
CA GLY A 371 7.66 77.13 -21.34
C GLY A 371 8.17 76.85 -19.91
N ASN A 372 7.70 75.80 -19.23
CA ASN A 372 7.78 75.66 -17.77
C ASN A 372 8.96 74.80 -17.25
N PHE A 373 10.02 74.61 -18.05
CA PHE A 373 11.17 73.80 -17.62
C PHE A 373 12.49 74.31 -18.21
N ASN A 374 13.60 74.07 -17.50
CA ASN A 374 14.94 74.46 -17.97
C ASN A 374 15.38 73.60 -19.17
N ARG A 375 15.52 74.24 -20.34
CA ARG A 375 15.87 73.61 -21.63
C ARG A 375 17.26 72.96 -21.61
N ASP A 376 18.27 73.70 -21.19
CA ASP A 376 19.66 73.26 -21.32
C ASP A 376 19.98 72.13 -20.34
N GLU A 377 19.34 72.16 -19.17
CA GLU A 377 19.43 71.08 -18.19
C GLU A 377 18.78 69.79 -18.70
N LEU A 378 17.61 69.87 -19.34
CA LEU A 378 16.96 68.71 -19.95
C LEU A 378 17.79 68.13 -21.10
N LEU A 379 18.41 68.99 -21.91
CA LEU A 379 19.27 68.56 -23.01
C LEU A 379 20.50 67.81 -22.50
N HIS A 380 21.14 68.33 -21.46
CA HIS A 380 22.28 67.66 -20.83
C HIS A 380 21.85 66.30 -20.23
N LEU A 381 20.66 66.22 -19.63
CA LEU A 381 20.10 64.98 -19.10
C LEU A 381 19.84 63.93 -20.20
N LEU A 382 19.24 64.32 -21.34
CA LEU A 382 19.04 63.38 -22.46
C LEU A 382 20.36 62.89 -23.04
N LYS A 383 21.35 63.77 -23.23
CA LYS A 383 22.70 63.39 -23.70
C LYS A 383 23.37 62.40 -22.75
N ALA A 384 23.28 62.64 -21.44
CA ALA A 384 23.81 61.72 -20.43
C ALA A 384 23.14 60.34 -20.50
N CYS A 385 21.81 60.29 -20.64
CA CYS A 385 21.06 59.04 -20.75
C CYS A 385 21.34 58.29 -22.07
N GLU A 386 21.49 59.01 -23.18
CA GLU A 386 21.81 58.43 -24.48
C GLU A 386 23.25 57.87 -24.51
N ASN A 387 24.18 58.52 -23.82
CA ASN A 387 25.53 57.98 -23.60
C ASN A 387 25.50 56.70 -22.75
N ILE A 388 24.62 56.61 -21.76
CA ILE A 388 24.43 55.37 -20.96
C ILE A 388 23.80 54.27 -21.83
N LYS A 389 22.76 54.60 -22.61
CA LYS A 389 22.09 53.67 -23.53
C LYS A 389 23.03 53.09 -24.59
N ASN A 390 23.93 53.91 -25.13
CA ASN A 390 24.89 53.50 -26.16
C ASN A 390 26.17 52.88 -25.57
N GLY A 391 26.21 52.61 -24.25
CA GLY A 391 27.33 51.98 -23.57
C GLY A 391 28.59 52.84 -23.47
N LYS A 392 28.50 54.14 -23.81
CA LYS A 392 29.61 55.09 -23.71
C LYS A 392 29.90 55.47 -22.26
N ASN A 393 28.88 55.49 -21.41
CA ASN A 393 28.96 55.68 -19.96
C ASN A 393 28.20 54.60 -19.21
N VAL A 394 28.52 54.39 -17.92
CA VAL A 394 27.87 53.38 -17.07
C VAL A 394 27.57 53.97 -15.70
N VAL A 395 26.37 53.72 -15.19
CA VAL A 395 25.95 54.05 -13.82
C VAL A 395 26.52 53.02 -12.86
N LYS A 396 27.34 53.47 -11.90
CA LYS A 396 28.15 52.57 -11.07
C LYS A 396 27.50 52.26 -9.74
N THR A 397 26.56 53.09 -9.28
CA THR A 397 25.92 52.95 -7.96
C THR A 397 24.40 53.10 -8.01
N LEU A 398 23.70 52.50 -7.05
CA LEU A 398 22.25 52.67 -6.87
C LEU A 398 21.85 54.12 -6.59
N GLY A 399 22.73 54.90 -5.94
CA GLY A 399 22.50 56.32 -5.65
C GLY A 399 22.42 57.16 -6.92
N GLU A 400 23.35 56.94 -7.86
CA GLU A 400 23.34 57.59 -9.18
C GLU A 400 22.10 57.22 -10.00
N THR A 401 21.68 55.94 -9.97
CA THR A 401 20.43 55.50 -10.62
C THR A 401 19.22 56.23 -10.06
N LYS A 402 19.07 56.29 -8.73
CA LYS A 402 17.95 56.99 -8.08
C LYS A 402 17.96 58.48 -8.38
N PHE A 403 19.13 59.11 -8.45
CA PHE A 403 19.26 60.52 -8.79
C PHE A 403 18.78 60.80 -10.23
N LEU A 404 19.26 60.03 -11.21
CA LEU A 404 18.85 60.16 -12.61
C LEU A 404 17.37 59.83 -12.80
N GLU A 405 16.86 58.77 -12.14
CA GLU A 405 15.45 58.40 -12.18
C GLU A 405 14.55 59.54 -11.67
N ARG A 406 14.93 60.16 -10.54
CA ARG A 406 14.17 61.27 -9.94
C ARG A 406 14.17 62.51 -10.85
N LYS A 407 15.31 62.86 -11.44
CA LYS A 407 15.43 63.95 -12.42
C LYS A 407 14.55 63.70 -13.65
N ILE A 408 14.61 62.49 -14.22
CA ILE A 408 13.80 62.12 -15.39
C ILE A 408 12.30 62.20 -15.05
N ARG A 409 11.90 61.69 -13.88
CA ARG A 409 10.50 61.72 -13.42
C ARG A 409 9.96 63.15 -13.26
N MET A 410 10.77 64.04 -12.68
CA MET A 410 10.42 65.46 -12.55
C MET A 410 10.11 66.09 -13.93
N TYR A 411 10.95 65.85 -14.94
CA TYR A 411 10.70 66.36 -16.28
C TYR A 411 9.50 65.69 -16.97
N ILE A 412 9.27 64.40 -16.75
CA ILE A 412 8.06 63.73 -17.23
C ILE A 412 6.80 64.44 -16.69
N GLU A 413 6.77 64.80 -15.41
CA GLU A 413 5.63 65.50 -14.79
C GLU A 413 5.47 66.93 -15.31
N LEU A 414 6.57 67.65 -15.55
CA LEU A 414 6.52 69.00 -16.13
C LEU A 414 6.08 69.01 -17.61
N ILE A 415 6.32 67.92 -18.35
CA ILE A 415 6.06 67.84 -19.80
C ILE A 415 4.72 67.15 -20.12
N LYS A 416 4.23 66.24 -19.27
CA LYS A 416 2.83 65.79 -19.35
C LYS A 416 1.90 67.00 -19.28
#